data_AF-A0A8S3IQN6-F1
#
_entry.id   AF-A0A8S3IQN6-F1
#
_cell.length_a   1.000
_cell.length_b   1.000
_cell.length_c   1.000
_cell.angle_alpha   90.00
_cell.angle_beta   90.00
_cell.angle_gamma   90.00
#
_symmetry.space_group_name_H-M   'P 1'
#
loop_
_entity.id
_entity.type
_entity.pdbx_description
1 polymer ?
#
loop_
_entity_poly.entity_id
_entity_poly.type
_entity_poly.pdbx_seq_one_letter_code
_entity_poly.pdbx_strand_id
1 'polypeptide(L)'
;NVDSIKDIPVLNQNSISEGININYDIKIFKFYNVIQALLYTSKASRVDGDNEKMKMIDLVDEKSAEKMLQDYVRKRYENQYATDLAIKGRSERTELIAELVQSIITSRDHNEVIKFMRDGLIRGKTQVVIANSSSLGFVELKDKLLDFNEKIPRRLDIIKVFLLGRDYKNNDEPVWNNGNVLFIPNLCDYERVFVSCGYQDEWNKIKEEYMKRNLHIYRDGFNRHGHGNTKPSYWAFGYQTLQLYKDNVPAEVFKEYCEIHHDCCGVSQIHGLLS
;
A
#
# COMPACT_ATOMS: atom_id res chain seq x y z
N ASN A 1 63.66 -20.10 -38.30
CA ASN A 1 62.47 -20.31 -39.13
C ASN A 1 61.70 -18.98 -39.18
N VAL A 2 62.26 -18.00 -39.91
CA VAL A 2 61.79 -16.60 -39.98
C VAL A 2 60.93 -16.38 -41.24
N ASP A 3 61.04 -17.29 -42.22
CA ASP A 3 60.30 -17.21 -43.48
C ASP A 3 58.79 -17.46 -43.31
N SER A 4 58.37 -18.21 -42.29
CA SER A 4 56.95 -18.41 -41.95
C SER A 4 56.26 -17.16 -41.37
N ILE A 5 57.00 -16.09 -41.05
CA ILE A 5 56.43 -14.81 -40.61
C ILE A 5 55.91 -14.01 -41.81
N LYS A 6 56.45 -14.24 -43.02
CA LYS A 6 56.02 -13.54 -44.24
C LYS A 6 54.68 -14.03 -44.77
N ASP A 7 54.24 -15.22 -44.35
CA ASP A 7 52.96 -15.81 -44.72
C ASP A 7 51.81 -15.39 -43.79
N ILE A 8 52.08 -14.52 -42.79
CA ILE A 8 51.04 -14.03 -41.89
C ILE A 8 50.20 -12.99 -42.67
N PRO A 9 48.90 -13.24 -42.90
CA PRO A 9 48.05 -12.31 -43.62
C PRO A 9 48.00 -10.95 -42.89
N VAL A 10 48.07 -9.88 -43.68
CA VAL A 10 47.96 -8.51 -43.16
C VAL A 10 46.64 -8.38 -42.41
N LEU A 11 46.70 -8.00 -41.13
CA LEU A 11 45.54 -7.78 -40.26
C LEU A 11 44.64 -6.68 -40.83
N ASN A 12 43.61 -7.09 -41.56
CA ASN A 12 42.56 -6.27 -42.11
C ASN A 12 41.19 -6.91 -41.83
N GLN A 13 40.09 -6.27 -42.22
CA GLN A 13 38.76 -6.77 -41.91
C GLN A 13 38.50 -8.16 -42.51
N ASN A 14 38.99 -8.42 -43.73
CA ASN A 14 38.80 -9.70 -44.41
C ASN A 14 39.58 -10.82 -43.72
N SER A 15 40.86 -10.57 -43.39
CA SER A 15 41.68 -11.56 -42.67
C SER A 15 41.13 -11.87 -41.27
N ILE A 16 40.50 -10.87 -40.61
CA ILE A 16 39.86 -11.08 -39.31
C ILE A 16 38.57 -11.89 -39.47
N SER A 17 37.70 -11.53 -40.43
CA SER A 17 36.45 -12.24 -40.69
C SER A 17 36.70 -13.70 -41.06
N GLU A 18 37.70 -13.98 -41.90
CA GLU A 18 38.15 -15.34 -42.22
C GLU A 18 38.69 -16.06 -40.99
N GLY A 19 39.52 -15.38 -40.18
CA GLY A 19 40.11 -15.94 -38.97
C GLY A 19 39.11 -16.31 -37.86
N ILE A 20 37.95 -15.66 -37.82
CA ILE A 20 36.85 -15.97 -36.88
C ILE A 20 35.68 -16.68 -37.56
N ASN A 21 35.84 -17.09 -38.82
CA ASN A 21 34.86 -17.84 -39.61
C ASN A 21 33.49 -17.17 -39.74
N ILE A 22 33.43 -15.85 -39.94
CA ILE A 22 32.18 -15.14 -40.23
C ILE A 22 32.08 -14.77 -41.70
N ASN A 23 30.87 -14.83 -42.24
CA ASN A 23 30.55 -14.51 -43.63
C ASN A 23 29.77 -13.18 -43.78
N TYR A 24 29.73 -12.36 -42.73
CA TYR A 24 29.00 -11.10 -42.67
C TYR A 24 29.89 -9.95 -42.11
N ASP A 25 29.36 -8.73 -42.11
CA ASP A 25 30.13 -7.52 -41.77
C ASP A 25 30.68 -7.54 -40.33
N ILE A 26 31.98 -7.30 -40.18
CA ILE A 26 32.67 -7.33 -38.88
C ILE A 26 32.14 -6.31 -37.87
N LYS A 27 31.58 -5.18 -38.30
CA LYS A 27 30.93 -4.20 -37.42
C LYS A 27 29.63 -4.76 -36.87
N ILE A 28 28.87 -5.50 -37.68
CA ILE A 28 27.66 -6.21 -37.23
C ILE A 28 28.04 -7.29 -36.21
N PHE A 29 29.11 -8.07 -36.47
CA PHE A 29 29.63 -9.05 -35.50
C PHE A 29 29.99 -8.39 -34.17
N LYS A 30 30.72 -7.26 -34.21
CA LYS A 30 31.06 -6.48 -33.00
C LYS A 30 29.81 -6.01 -32.26
N PHE A 31 28.79 -5.56 -32.98
CA PHE A 31 27.53 -5.15 -32.40
C PHE A 31 26.82 -6.33 -31.70
N TYR A 32 26.75 -7.51 -32.33
CA TYR A 32 26.20 -8.70 -31.70
C TYR A 32 26.95 -9.11 -30.43
N ASN A 33 28.28 -8.99 -30.42
CA ASN A 33 29.09 -9.24 -29.22
C ASN A 33 28.72 -8.30 -28.07
N VAL A 34 28.48 -7.01 -28.35
CA VAL A 34 28.03 -6.05 -27.34
C VAL A 34 26.66 -6.46 -26.77
N ILE A 35 25.71 -6.82 -27.62
CA ILE A 35 24.38 -7.25 -27.18
C ILE A 35 24.43 -8.56 -26.38
N GLN A 36 25.24 -9.53 -26.83
CA GLN A 36 25.45 -10.79 -26.12
C GLN A 36 26.07 -10.53 -24.74
N ALA A 37 27.04 -9.63 -24.63
CA ALA A 37 27.61 -9.24 -23.33
C ALA A 37 26.58 -8.61 -22.38
N LEU A 38 25.64 -7.82 -22.90
CA LEU A 38 24.54 -7.25 -22.12
C LEU A 38 23.50 -8.29 -21.69
N LEU A 39 23.28 -9.34 -22.48
CA LEU A 39 22.35 -10.43 -22.16
C LEU A 39 22.92 -11.38 -21.11
N TYR A 40 24.23 -11.60 -21.13
CA TYR A 40 24.87 -12.66 -20.37
C TYR A 40 25.96 -12.15 -19.43
N THR A 41 25.58 -11.27 -18.51
CA THR A 41 26.48 -10.56 -17.58
C THR A 41 27.15 -11.46 -16.53
N SER A 42 26.61 -12.65 -16.26
CA SER A 42 27.10 -13.56 -15.22
C SER A 42 27.56 -14.90 -15.78
N LYS A 43 28.33 -15.68 -15.01
CA LYS A 43 28.68 -17.06 -15.42
C LYS A 43 27.41 -17.94 -15.53
N ALA A 44 26.48 -17.81 -14.59
CA ALA A 44 25.24 -18.60 -14.55
C ALA A 44 24.31 -18.32 -15.74
N SER A 45 24.32 -17.10 -16.28
CA SER A 45 23.59 -16.77 -17.51
C SER A 45 24.27 -17.36 -18.75
N ARG A 46 25.61 -17.51 -18.73
CA ARG A 46 26.40 -17.99 -19.88
C ARG A 46 26.46 -19.50 -19.99
N VAL A 47 26.46 -20.21 -18.86
CA VAL A 47 26.72 -21.65 -18.79
C VAL A 47 25.61 -22.33 -17.98
N ASP A 48 25.13 -23.45 -18.49
CA ASP A 48 24.37 -24.43 -17.75
C ASP A 48 25.36 -25.40 -17.08
N GLY A 49 25.58 -25.22 -15.77
CA GLY A 49 26.56 -26.00 -15.02
C GLY A 49 26.14 -27.47 -14.85
N ASP A 50 24.84 -27.75 -14.86
CA ASP A 50 24.32 -29.11 -14.62
C ASP A 50 24.40 -29.97 -15.88
N ASN A 51 24.27 -29.33 -17.05
CA ASN A 51 24.32 -30.00 -18.35
C ASN A 51 25.63 -29.77 -19.12
N GLU A 52 26.58 -29.04 -18.53
CA GLU A 52 27.85 -28.64 -19.15
C GLU A 52 27.70 -27.97 -20.53
N LYS A 53 26.62 -27.17 -20.71
CA LYS A 53 26.28 -26.53 -22.00
C LYS A 53 26.38 -25.01 -21.95
N MET A 54 26.84 -24.42 -23.05
CA MET A 54 26.77 -22.97 -23.24
C MET A 54 25.32 -22.55 -23.53
N LYS A 55 24.84 -21.54 -22.81
CA LYS A 55 23.53 -20.89 -23.05
C LYS A 55 23.64 -19.75 -24.07
N MET A 56 24.85 -19.25 -24.31
CA MET A 56 25.12 -18.26 -25.34
C MET A 56 25.16 -18.91 -26.70
N ILE A 57 24.59 -18.24 -27.69
CA ILE A 57 24.70 -18.65 -29.09
C ILE A 57 26.12 -18.39 -29.61
N ASP A 58 26.53 -19.19 -30.59
CA ASP A 58 27.69 -18.85 -31.40
C ASP A 58 27.29 -17.74 -32.39
N LEU A 59 28.08 -16.68 -32.44
CA LEU A 59 27.84 -15.55 -33.33
C LEU A 59 28.29 -15.83 -34.76
N VAL A 60 28.96 -16.95 -35.03
CA VAL A 60 29.25 -17.38 -36.41
C VAL A 60 27.97 -17.57 -37.24
N ASP A 61 26.88 -18.04 -36.62
CA ASP A 61 25.57 -18.11 -37.26
C ASP A 61 24.83 -16.76 -37.19
N GLU A 62 24.91 -15.99 -38.28
CA GLU A 62 24.27 -14.69 -38.41
C GLU A 62 22.76 -14.74 -38.11
N LYS A 63 22.05 -15.80 -38.53
CA LYS A 63 20.60 -15.90 -38.32
C LYS A 63 20.25 -16.01 -36.84
N SER A 64 21.02 -16.80 -36.10
CA SER A 64 20.86 -16.93 -34.64
C SER A 64 21.21 -15.61 -33.94
N ALA A 65 22.26 -14.91 -34.41
CA ALA A 65 22.67 -13.62 -33.87
C ALA A 65 21.63 -12.50 -34.13
N GLU A 66 21.05 -12.45 -35.34
CA GLU A 66 19.94 -11.56 -35.69
C GLU A 66 18.72 -11.83 -34.80
N LYS A 67 18.36 -13.10 -34.62
CA LYS A 67 17.24 -13.49 -33.75
C LYS A 67 17.47 -13.05 -32.30
N MET A 68 18.69 -13.28 -31.77
CA MET A 68 19.06 -12.80 -30.43
C MET A 68 18.91 -11.28 -30.30
N LEU A 69 19.35 -10.52 -31.31
CA LEU A 69 19.19 -9.06 -31.32
C LEU A 69 17.71 -8.67 -31.35
N GLN A 70 16.90 -9.28 -32.22
CA GLN A 70 15.47 -9.01 -32.33
C GLN A 70 14.74 -9.30 -31.02
N ASP A 71 15.05 -10.43 -30.38
CA ASP A 71 14.47 -10.82 -29.09
C ASP A 71 14.91 -9.87 -27.97
N TYR A 72 16.17 -9.43 -27.96
CA TYR A 72 16.66 -8.43 -27.02
C TYR A 72 15.90 -7.11 -27.15
N VAL A 73 15.79 -6.58 -28.37
CA VAL A 73 15.11 -5.32 -28.65
C VAL A 73 13.63 -5.44 -28.29
N ARG A 74 12.96 -6.51 -28.71
CA ARG A 74 11.55 -6.76 -28.40
C ARG A 74 11.30 -6.76 -26.90
N LYS A 75 12.09 -7.53 -26.15
CA LYS A 75 11.97 -7.62 -24.69
C LYS A 75 12.20 -6.28 -24.00
N ARG A 76 13.12 -5.45 -24.51
CA ARG A 76 13.33 -4.08 -24.01
C ARG A 76 12.10 -3.21 -24.22
N TYR A 77 11.50 -3.24 -25.41
CA TYR A 77 10.27 -2.50 -25.69
C TYR A 77 9.07 -3.00 -24.87
N GLU A 78 8.90 -4.31 -24.74
CA GLU A 78 7.84 -4.91 -23.92
C GLU A 78 7.95 -4.48 -22.45
N ASN A 79 9.16 -4.56 -21.88
CA ASN A 79 9.42 -4.13 -20.50
C ASN A 79 9.19 -2.62 -20.32
N GLN A 80 9.64 -1.80 -21.27
CA GLN A 80 9.44 -0.36 -21.23
C GLN A 80 7.95 -0.03 -21.31
N TYR A 81 7.23 -0.62 -22.26
CA TYR A 81 5.80 -0.44 -22.42
C TYR A 81 5.02 -0.85 -21.18
N ALA A 82 5.34 -2.01 -20.59
CA ALA A 82 4.71 -2.46 -19.34
C ALA A 82 4.98 -1.49 -18.18
N THR A 83 6.20 -0.95 -18.10
CA THR A 83 6.57 0.05 -17.10
C THR A 83 5.79 1.35 -17.30
N ASP A 84 5.76 1.88 -18.53
CA ASP A 84 5.04 3.10 -18.86
C ASP A 84 3.54 2.96 -18.63
N LEU A 85 2.96 1.81 -18.98
CA LEU A 85 1.55 1.50 -18.72
C LEU A 85 1.27 1.46 -17.21
N ALA A 86 2.15 0.85 -16.41
CA ALA A 86 2.00 0.81 -14.96
C ALA A 86 2.11 2.21 -14.32
N ILE A 87 3.03 3.06 -14.81
CA ILE A 87 3.17 4.45 -14.37
C ILE A 87 1.90 5.24 -14.71
N LYS A 88 1.40 5.14 -15.94
CA LYS A 88 0.15 5.80 -16.37
C LYS A 88 -1.04 5.34 -15.55
N GLY A 89 -1.19 4.03 -15.32
CA GLY A 89 -2.27 3.48 -14.50
C GLY A 89 -2.20 3.95 -13.04
N ARG A 90 -0.99 4.13 -12.48
CA ARG A 90 -0.81 4.72 -11.14
C ARG A 90 -1.20 6.21 -11.13
N SER A 91 -0.83 6.97 -12.14
CA SER A 91 -1.19 8.40 -12.26
C SER A 91 -2.71 8.56 -12.32
N GLU A 92 -3.37 7.82 -13.22
CA GLU A 92 -4.83 7.85 -13.37
C GLU A 92 -5.54 7.49 -12.07
N ARG A 93 -5.07 6.45 -11.37
CA ARG A 93 -5.63 6.06 -10.07
C ARG A 93 -5.44 7.15 -9.01
N THR A 94 -4.31 7.85 -9.02
CA THR A 94 -4.01 8.93 -8.06
C THR A 94 -4.93 10.13 -8.31
N GLU A 95 -5.08 10.53 -9.57
CA GLU A 95 -6.01 11.59 -9.98
C GLU A 95 -7.46 11.25 -9.60
N LEU A 96 -7.91 10.02 -9.90
CA LEU A 96 -9.28 9.60 -9.59
C LEU A 96 -9.53 9.51 -8.07
N ILE A 97 -8.53 9.18 -7.27
CA ILE A 97 -8.63 9.24 -5.81
C ILE A 97 -8.75 10.68 -5.32
N ALA A 98 -7.94 11.61 -5.84
CA ALA A 98 -8.05 13.03 -5.48
C ALA A 98 -9.43 13.58 -5.82
N GLU A 99 -9.99 13.20 -6.97
CA GLU A 99 -11.37 13.51 -7.35
C GLU A 99 -12.41 12.88 -6.42
N LEU A 100 -12.20 11.64 -5.97
CA LEU A 100 -13.08 10.98 -5.01
C LEU A 100 -13.08 11.72 -3.68
N VAL A 101 -11.90 12.06 -3.14
CA VAL A 101 -11.76 12.85 -1.91
C VAL A 101 -12.48 14.18 -2.07
N GLN A 102 -12.27 14.87 -3.19
CA GLN A 102 -12.93 16.14 -3.48
C GLN A 102 -14.46 15.98 -3.51
N SER A 103 -14.96 14.92 -4.16
CA SER A 103 -16.39 14.63 -4.25
C SER A 103 -17.03 14.37 -2.88
N ILE A 104 -16.33 13.64 -2.00
CA ILE A 104 -16.76 13.39 -0.61
C ILE A 104 -16.87 14.72 0.14
N ILE A 105 -15.82 15.55 0.13
CA ILE A 105 -15.82 16.79 0.93
C ILE A 105 -16.77 17.87 0.37
N THR A 106 -17.10 17.83 -0.92
CA THR A 106 -18.07 18.76 -1.54
C THR A 106 -19.49 18.21 -1.61
N SER A 107 -19.76 17.04 -1.02
CA SER A 107 -21.09 16.41 -1.04
C SER A 107 -22.16 17.32 -0.43
N ARG A 108 -23.30 17.41 -1.11
CA ARG A 108 -24.42 18.33 -0.80
C ARG A 108 -25.37 17.75 0.24
N ASP A 109 -25.50 16.43 0.26
CA ASP A 109 -26.34 15.71 1.19
C ASP A 109 -25.67 14.44 1.74
N HIS A 110 -26.34 13.81 2.70
CA HIS A 110 -25.84 12.60 3.34
C HIS A 110 -25.76 11.41 2.37
N ASN A 111 -26.73 11.27 1.46
CA ASN A 111 -26.76 10.14 0.53
C ASN A 111 -25.59 10.21 -0.46
N GLU A 112 -25.19 11.42 -0.89
CA GLU A 112 -23.96 11.62 -1.67
C GLU A 112 -22.71 11.17 -0.91
N VAL A 113 -22.59 11.53 0.38
CA VAL A 113 -21.47 11.08 1.23
C VAL A 113 -21.42 9.56 1.27
N ILE A 114 -22.56 8.91 1.55
CA ILE A 114 -22.66 7.44 1.62
C ILE A 114 -22.29 6.80 0.27
N LYS A 115 -22.83 7.34 -0.83
CA LYS A 115 -22.55 6.87 -2.19
C LYS A 115 -21.04 6.94 -2.49
N PHE A 116 -20.40 8.08 -2.28
CA PHE A 116 -18.96 8.21 -2.59
C PHE A 116 -18.08 7.39 -1.66
N MET A 117 -18.39 7.33 -0.36
CA MET A 117 -17.62 6.55 0.61
C MET A 117 -17.74 5.03 0.36
N ARG A 118 -18.93 4.54 -0.02
CA ARG A 118 -19.20 3.12 -0.22
C ARG A 118 -18.88 2.63 -1.63
N ASP A 119 -19.37 3.35 -2.64
CA ASP A 119 -19.35 2.89 -4.03
C ASP A 119 -18.13 3.45 -4.79
N GLY A 120 -17.60 4.59 -4.32
CA GLY A 120 -16.40 5.22 -4.87
C GLY A 120 -16.66 5.97 -6.17
N LEU A 121 -15.63 6.04 -7.02
CA LEU A 121 -15.71 6.58 -8.38
C LEU A 121 -15.33 5.51 -9.41
N ILE A 122 -16.01 5.54 -10.55
CA ILE A 122 -15.74 4.68 -11.69
C ILE A 122 -15.43 5.58 -12.90
N ARG A 123 -14.30 5.32 -13.55
CA ARG A 123 -13.91 5.94 -14.82
C ARG A 123 -13.44 4.86 -15.78
N GLY A 124 -14.24 4.61 -16.83
CA GLY A 124 -13.96 3.54 -17.79
C GLY A 124 -13.92 2.18 -17.10
N LYS A 125 -12.73 1.54 -17.08
CA LYS A 125 -12.50 0.24 -16.43
C LYS A 125 -11.92 0.34 -15.02
N THR A 126 -11.63 1.56 -14.55
CA THR A 126 -10.97 1.80 -13.27
C THR A 126 -12.02 2.21 -12.24
N GLN A 127 -12.10 1.47 -11.13
CA GLN A 127 -12.88 1.85 -9.96
C GLN A 127 -11.92 2.15 -8.80
N VAL A 128 -12.19 3.23 -8.06
CA VAL A 128 -11.45 3.58 -6.86
C VAL A 128 -12.42 3.77 -5.69
N VAL A 129 -12.02 3.25 -4.52
CA VAL A 129 -12.79 3.35 -3.28
C VAL A 129 -11.81 3.49 -2.11
N ILE A 130 -12.21 4.23 -1.08
CA ILE A 130 -11.47 4.31 0.19
C ILE A 130 -12.05 3.23 1.11
N ALA A 131 -11.59 1.98 0.91
CA ALA A 131 -12.18 0.82 1.57
C ALA A 131 -11.88 0.76 3.09
N ASN A 132 -10.73 1.29 3.52
CA ASN A 132 -10.24 1.26 4.90
C ASN A 132 -9.10 2.27 5.10
N SER A 133 -8.54 2.33 6.31
CA SER A 133 -7.45 3.26 6.67
C SER A 133 -6.14 3.07 5.91
N SER A 134 -5.95 1.94 5.22
CA SER A 134 -4.79 1.66 4.36
C SER A 134 -5.03 2.04 2.89
N SER A 135 -6.22 2.53 2.54
CA SER A 135 -6.57 2.87 1.18
C SER A 135 -5.93 4.19 0.75
N LEU A 136 -5.58 4.29 -0.54
CA LEU A 136 -5.13 5.55 -1.13
C LEU A 136 -6.23 6.62 -0.94
N GLY A 137 -5.85 7.83 -0.55
CA GLY A 137 -6.79 8.92 -0.29
C GLY A 137 -7.32 9.00 1.15
N PHE A 138 -7.12 7.97 1.99
CA PHE A 138 -7.52 8.02 3.40
C PHE A 138 -6.86 9.18 4.15
N VAL A 139 -5.53 9.31 4.02
CA VAL A 139 -4.76 10.36 4.69
C VAL A 139 -5.20 11.74 4.21
N GLU A 140 -5.34 11.93 2.90
CA GLU A 140 -5.79 13.20 2.32
C GLU A 140 -7.20 13.59 2.81
N LEU A 141 -8.15 12.63 2.80
CA LEU A 141 -9.50 12.87 3.31
C LEU A 141 -9.48 13.25 4.79
N LYS A 142 -8.73 12.50 5.61
CA LYS A 142 -8.58 12.78 7.05
C LYS A 142 -8.02 14.19 7.28
N ASP A 143 -6.95 14.54 6.58
CA ASP A 143 -6.26 15.81 6.78
C ASP A 143 -7.17 16.99 6.38
N LYS A 144 -7.89 16.89 5.24
CA LYS A 144 -8.88 17.90 4.83
C LYS A 144 -10.05 18.03 5.82
N LEU A 145 -10.52 16.92 6.40
CA LEU A 145 -11.60 16.96 7.39
C LEU A 145 -11.19 17.66 8.69
N LEU A 146 -9.90 17.59 9.06
CA LEU A 146 -9.35 18.20 10.27
C LEU A 146 -8.84 19.64 10.05
N ASP A 147 -8.58 20.05 8.81
CA ASP A 147 -8.14 21.41 8.48
C ASP A 147 -9.32 22.40 8.53
N PHE A 148 -9.24 23.39 9.44
CA PHE A 148 -10.25 24.43 9.58
C PHE A 148 -10.27 25.44 8.42
N ASN A 149 -9.20 25.54 7.63
CA ASN A 149 -9.14 26.44 6.48
C ASN A 149 -9.93 25.92 5.28
N GLU A 150 -10.13 24.60 5.22
CA GLU A 150 -10.97 23.99 4.19
C GLU A 150 -12.44 24.34 4.42
N LYS A 151 -13.18 24.62 3.34
CA LYS A 151 -14.63 24.91 3.41
C LYS A 151 -15.41 23.67 3.02
N ILE A 152 -15.73 22.85 4.02
CA ILE A 152 -16.41 21.56 3.84
C ILE A 152 -17.87 21.70 4.31
N PRO A 153 -18.87 21.76 3.41
CA PRO A 153 -20.26 22.05 3.76
C PRO A 153 -20.87 21.12 4.81
N ARG A 154 -20.47 19.85 4.79
CA ARG A 154 -21.01 18.80 5.68
C ARG A 154 -19.91 18.15 6.53
N ARG A 155 -18.89 18.91 6.94
CA ARG A 155 -17.71 18.38 7.67
C ARG A 155 -18.09 17.40 8.79
N LEU A 156 -19.02 17.80 9.66
CA LEU A 156 -19.42 16.99 10.82
C LEU A 156 -20.15 15.69 10.42
N ASP A 157 -20.99 15.74 9.39
CA ASP A 157 -21.70 14.58 8.83
C ASP A 157 -20.68 13.56 8.26
N ILE A 158 -19.72 14.07 7.48
CA ILE A 158 -18.66 13.25 6.88
C ILE A 158 -17.78 12.64 7.97
N ILE A 159 -17.35 13.42 8.97
CA ILE A 159 -16.56 12.90 10.09
C ILE A 159 -17.32 11.80 10.84
N LYS A 160 -18.64 11.94 11.02
CA LYS A 160 -19.42 10.91 11.71
C LYS A 160 -19.46 9.60 10.93
N VAL A 161 -19.73 9.64 9.63
CA VAL A 161 -19.66 8.44 8.77
C VAL A 161 -18.23 7.88 8.73
N PHE A 162 -17.24 8.76 8.68
CA PHE A 162 -15.82 8.39 8.71
C PHE A 162 -15.49 7.64 10.00
N LEU A 163 -15.74 8.19 11.18
CA LEU A 163 -15.40 7.52 12.45
C LEU A 163 -16.20 6.24 12.70
N LEU A 164 -17.49 6.20 12.32
CA LEU A 164 -18.36 5.07 12.65
C LEU A 164 -18.35 3.94 11.61
N GLY A 165 -17.94 4.22 10.37
CA GLY A 165 -17.96 3.23 9.29
C GLY A 165 -19.33 2.97 8.67
N ARG A 166 -20.41 3.62 9.15
CA ARG A 166 -21.81 3.24 8.90
C ARG A 166 -22.74 4.41 8.57
N ASP A 167 -23.86 4.09 7.91
CA ASP A 167 -24.96 5.03 7.64
C ASP A 167 -25.82 5.20 8.89
N TYR A 168 -25.38 6.11 9.75
CA TYR A 168 -26.04 6.36 11.03
C TYR A 168 -27.44 7.00 10.92
N LYS A 169 -27.91 7.39 9.72
CA LYS A 169 -29.21 8.07 9.53
C LYS A 169 -30.30 7.14 9.02
N ASN A 170 -29.98 6.28 8.06
CA ASN A 170 -31.02 5.58 7.32
C ASN A 170 -31.22 4.14 7.78
N ASN A 171 -30.14 3.35 7.99
CA ASN A 171 -30.27 1.91 8.27
C ASN A 171 -29.11 1.29 9.10
N ASP A 172 -28.13 2.09 9.53
CA ASP A 172 -26.88 1.61 10.14
C ASP A 172 -26.10 0.64 9.24
N GLU A 173 -26.28 0.72 7.92
CA GLU A 173 -25.59 -0.15 6.96
C GLU A 173 -24.08 0.14 6.91
N PRO A 174 -23.22 -0.87 6.65
CA PRO A 174 -21.80 -0.65 6.38
C PRO A 174 -21.58 0.29 5.18
N VAL A 175 -20.76 1.32 5.39
CA VAL A 175 -20.41 2.31 4.36
C VAL A 175 -18.97 2.13 3.93
N TRP A 176 -18.06 2.08 4.90
CA TRP A 176 -16.63 1.89 4.64
C TRP A 176 -15.99 1.16 5.82
N ASN A 177 -14.74 0.72 5.68
CA ASN A 177 -14.03 -0.06 6.70
C ASN A 177 -14.80 -1.32 7.17
N ASN A 178 -15.56 -1.93 6.25
CA ASN A 178 -16.50 -3.03 6.52
C ASN A 178 -17.54 -2.71 7.61
N GLY A 179 -17.90 -1.43 7.80
CA GLY A 179 -18.83 -1.02 8.85
C GLY A 179 -18.20 -0.94 10.25
N ASN A 180 -16.88 -1.15 10.36
CA ASN A 180 -16.19 -1.02 11.62
C ASN A 180 -15.83 0.44 11.87
N VAL A 181 -15.82 0.80 13.15
CA VAL A 181 -15.28 2.08 13.58
C VAL A 181 -13.82 2.24 13.14
N LEU A 182 -13.46 3.47 12.77
CA LEU A 182 -12.09 3.79 12.44
C LEU A 182 -11.27 3.83 13.73
N PHE A 183 -10.41 2.84 13.92
CA PHE A 183 -9.58 2.78 15.11
C PHE A 183 -8.59 3.95 15.19
N ILE A 184 -8.78 4.84 16.17
CA ILE A 184 -7.90 5.96 16.48
C ILE A 184 -7.62 6.01 17.99
N PRO A 185 -6.35 5.93 18.43
CA PRO A 185 -6.00 5.94 19.86
C PRO A 185 -6.35 7.25 20.58
N ASN A 186 -6.41 8.37 19.85
CA ASN A 186 -6.72 9.68 20.38
C ASN A 186 -7.73 10.39 19.47
N LEU A 187 -8.89 10.72 20.02
CA LEU A 187 -9.99 11.36 19.31
C LEU A 187 -9.99 12.89 19.42
N CYS A 188 -9.04 13.50 20.14
CA CYS A 188 -9.02 14.95 20.43
C CYS A 188 -9.05 15.83 19.18
N ASP A 189 -8.42 15.41 18.07
CA ASP A 189 -8.45 16.20 16.83
C ASP A 189 -9.87 16.31 16.25
N TYR A 190 -10.66 15.23 16.33
CA TYR A 190 -12.06 15.24 15.88
C TYR A 190 -12.95 15.95 16.88
N GLU A 191 -12.73 15.72 18.18
CA GLU A 191 -13.41 16.48 19.24
C GLU A 191 -13.30 17.98 18.99
N ARG A 192 -12.07 18.47 18.80
CA ARG A 192 -11.79 19.89 18.53
C ARG A 192 -12.63 20.45 17.39
N VAL A 193 -12.84 19.68 16.32
CA VAL A 193 -13.70 20.11 15.19
C VAL A 193 -15.13 20.32 15.63
N PHE A 194 -15.73 19.37 16.35
CA PHE A 194 -17.11 19.48 16.84
C PHE A 194 -17.28 20.59 17.87
N VAL A 195 -16.38 20.67 18.86
CA VAL A 195 -16.41 21.69 19.92
C VAL A 195 -16.30 23.09 19.33
N SER A 196 -15.36 23.31 18.41
CA SER A 196 -15.14 24.62 17.78
C SER A 196 -16.33 25.06 16.92
N CYS A 197 -17.14 24.12 16.42
CA CYS A 197 -18.38 24.40 15.71
C CYS A 197 -19.61 24.52 16.61
N GLY A 198 -19.47 24.36 17.94
CA GLY A 198 -20.59 24.42 18.89
C GLY A 198 -21.42 23.13 19.00
N TYR A 199 -20.90 21.98 18.57
CA TYR A 199 -21.60 20.69 18.53
C TYR A 199 -21.06 19.69 19.57
N GLN A 200 -20.79 20.15 20.80
CA GLN A 200 -20.28 19.30 21.89
C GLN A 200 -21.22 18.11 22.19
N ASP A 201 -22.53 18.33 22.26
CA ASP A 201 -23.48 17.27 22.59
C ASP A 201 -23.52 16.18 21.51
N GLU A 202 -23.36 16.56 20.24
CA GLU A 202 -23.30 15.61 19.14
C GLU A 202 -21.98 14.83 19.17
N TRP A 203 -20.86 15.48 19.54
CA TRP A 203 -19.60 14.80 19.76
C TRP A 203 -19.70 13.73 20.86
N ASN A 204 -20.32 14.06 21.99
CA ASN A 204 -20.49 13.11 23.09
C ASN A 204 -21.25 11.85 22.63
N LYS A 205 -22.33 12.01 21.85
CA LYS A 205 -23.06 10.88 21.26
C LYS A 205 -22.20 10.05 20.31
N ILE A 206 -21.39 10.70 19.46
CA ILE A 206 -20.47 10.00 18.55
C ILE A 206 -19.43 9.22 19.35
N LYS A 207 -18.85 9.83 20.40
CA LYS A 207 -17.87 9.19 21.27
C LYS A 207 -18.46 7.97 21.97
N GLU A 208 -19.68 8.08 22.51
CA GLU A 208 -20.38 6.94 23.11
C GLU A 208 -20.59 5.80 22.11
N GLU A 209 -21.10 6.08 20.91
CA GLU A 209 -21.31 5.07 19.86
C GLU A 209 -19.99 4.46 19.39
N TYR A 210 -18.95 5.29 19.24
CA TYR A 210 -17.60 4.85 18.90
C TYR A 210 -17.08 3.85 19.95
N MET A 211 -17.19 4.19 21.23
CA MET A 211 -16.72 3.35 22.33
C MET A 211 -17.48 2.03 22.44
N LYS A 212 -18.81 2.03 22.22
CA LYS A 212 -19.63 0.81 22.19
C LYS A 212 -19.20 -0.16 21.09
N ARG A 213 -18.77 0.37 19.95
CA ARG A 213 -18.46 -0.40 18.73
C ARG A 213 -16.97 -0.71 18.58
N ASN A 214 -16.10 0.04 19.26
CA ASN A 214 -14.65 -0.20 19.31
C ASN A 214 -14.28 -1.33 20.30
N LEU A 215 -15.04 -2.43 20.28
CA LEU A 215 -14.79 -3.60 21.10
C LEU A 215 -14.22 -4.71 20.21
N HIS A 216 -12.97 -5.08 20.47
CA HIS A 216 -12.40 -6.30 19.94
C HIS A 216 -13.22 -7.49 20.45
N ILE A 217 -13.85 -8.19 19.52
CA ILE A 217 -14.56 -9.43 19.81
C ILE A 217 -13.53 -10.56 19.83
N TYR A 218 -13.30 -11.13 21.00
CA TYR A 218 -12.51 -12.34 21.17
C TYR A 218 -13.24 -13.53 20.54
N ARG A 219 -12.47 -14.48 19.98
CA ARG A 219 -12.99 -15.80 19.63
C ARG A 219 -13.48 -16.51 20.89
N ASP A 220 -14.40 -17.47 20.75
CA ASP A 220 -14.99 -18.18 21.89
C ASP A 220 -13.94 -18.69 22.90
N GLY A 221 -14.09 -18.28 24.16
CA GLY A 221 -13.18 -18.60 25.27
C GLY A 221 -12.22 -17.47 25.64
N PHE A 222 -11.28 -17.79 26.54
CA PHE A 222 -10.22 -16.89 26.95
C PHE A 222 -8.96 -17.14 26.11
N ASN A 223 -8.25 -16.08 25.75
CA ASN A 223 -6.95 -16.17 25.10
C ASN A 223 -5.86 -16.66 26.09
N ARG A 224 -4.64 -16.88 25.59
CA ARG A 224 -3.47 -17.30 26.40
C ARG A 224 -3.08 -16.34 27.54
N HIS A 225 -3.65 -15.15 27.56
CA HIS A 225 -3.44 -14.13 28.59
C HIS A 225 -4.65 -13.99 29.54
N GLY A 226 -5.64 -14.89 29.45
CA GLY A 226 -6.82 -14.88 30.31
C GLY A 226 -7.85 -13.80 29.96
N HIS A 227 -7.87 -13.30 28.72
CA HIS A 227 -8.84 -12.31 28.23
C HIS A 227 -9.85 -12.91 27.25
N GLY A 228 -11.12 -12.55 27.41
CA GLY A 228 -12.23 -12.97 26.56
C GLY A 228 -13.32 -11.90 26.53
N ASN A 229 -14.45 -12.16 25.88
CA ASN A 229 -15.53 -11.17 25.74
C ASN A 229 -16.12 -10.69 27.08
N THR A 230 -15.97 -11.46 28.16
CA THR A 230 -16.39 -11.10 29.53
C THR A 230 -15.27 -10.50 30.39
N LYS A 231 -14.01 -10.52 29.93
CA LYS A 231 -12.83 -9.90 30.58
C LYS A 231 -11.90 -9.28 29.52
N PRO A 232 -12.37 -8.28 28.75
CA PRO A 232 -11.59 -7.68 27.67
C PRO A 232 -10.39 -6.89 28.21
N SER A 233 -9.22 -7.03 27.57
CA SER A 233 -8.06 -6.20 27.93
C SER A 233 -8.23 -4.75 27.45
N TYR A 234 -7.47 -3.80 27.99
CA TYR A 234 -7.46 -2.41 27.51
C TYR A 234 -7.15 -2.32 26.00
N TRP A 235 -6.37 -3.28 25.48
CA TRP A 235 -6.11 -3.41 24.05
C TRP A 235 -7.37 -3.80 23.25
N ALA A 236 -8.25 -4.62 23.83
CA ALA A 236 -9.54 -4.94 23.20
C ALA A 236 -10.48 -3.74 23.13
N PHE A 237 -10.33 -2.75 24.00
CA PHE A 237 -11.00 -1.45 23.88
C PHE A 237 -10.27 -0.49 22.92
N GLY A 238 -9.20 -0.95 22.27
CA GLY A 238 -8.42 -0.15 21.33
C GLY A 238 -7.34 0.73 21.98
N TYR A 239 -6.85 0.41 23.17
CA TYR A 239 -5.79 1.23 23.78
C TYR A 239 -4.44 0.56 23.65
N GLN A 240 -3.43 1.32 23.21
CA GLN A 240 -2.06 0.80 23.06
C GLN A 240 -1.39 0.57 24.42
N THR A 241 -1.77 1.34 25.44
CA THR A 241 -1.25 1.24 26.80
C THR A 241 -2.39 1.37 27.82
N LEU A 242 -2.18 0.80 29.00
CA LEU A 242 -3.10 0.95 30.13
C LEU A 242 -3.24 2.42 30.57
N GLN A 243 -2.16 3.21 30.44
CA GLN A 243 -2.19 4.64 30.72
C GLN A 243 -3.11 5.38 29.74
N LEU A 244 -3.02 5.08 28.44
CA LEU A 244 -3.90 5.68 27.45
C LEU A 244 -5.37 5.32 27.71
N TYR A 245 -5.64 4.09 28.17
CA TYR A 245 -6.99 3.70 28.61
C TYR A 245 -7.47 4.56 29.79
N LYS A 246 -6.66 4.64 30.85
CA LYS A 246 -6.95 5.46 32.05
C LYS A 246 -7.28 6.91 31.70
N ASP A 247 -6.52 7.52 30.80
CA ASP A 247 -6.67 8.94 30.46
C ASP A 247 -7.90 9.23 29.59
N ASN A 248 -8.51 8.20 28.99
CA ASN A 248 -9.59 8.35 28.01
C ASN A 248 -10.93 7.75 28.44
N VAL A 249 -11.00 7.05 29.56
CA VAL A 249 -12.24 6.52 30.14
C VAL A 249 -12.60 7.23 31.44
N PRO A 250 -13.89 7.28 31.83
CA PRO A 250 -14.30 7.83 33.12
C PRO A 250 -13.60 7.13 34.29
N ALA A 251 -13.37 7.87 35.38
CA ALA A 251 -12.60 7.37 36.53
C ALA A 251 -13.24 6.14 37.18
N GLU A 252 -14.56 6.09 37.23
CA GLU A 252 -15.37 4.97 37.70
C GLU A 252 -15.20 3.72 36.83
N VAL A 253 -15.15 3.88 35.50
CA VAL A 253 -14.92 2.78 34.56
C VAL A 253 -13.50 2.23 34.73
N PHE A 254 -12.51 3.11 34.90
CA PHE A 254 -11.14 2.68 35.16
C PHE A 254 -10.99 1.96 36.51
N LYS A 255 -11.73 2.40 37.53
CA LYS A 255 -11.74 1.73 38.84
C LYS A 255 -12.28 0.30 38.73
N GLU A 256 -13.43 0.12 38.10
CA GLU A 256 -14.01 -1.21 37.84
C GLU A 256 -13.05 -2.08 37.02
N TYR A 257 -12.39 -1.51 36.01
CA TYR A 257 -11.37 -2.20 35.24
C TYR A 257 -10.21 -2.70 36.13
N CYS A 258 -9.75 -1.88 37.07
CA CYS A 258 -8.68 -2.26 38.00
C CYS A 258 -9.10 -3.39 38.95
N GLU A 259 -10.36 -3.43 39.37
CA GLU A 259 -10.91 -4.51 40.21
C GLU A 259 -10.93 -5.85 39.45
N ILE A 260 -11.35 -5.83 38.18
CA ILE A 260 -11.42 -7.03 37.31
C ILE A 260 -10.02 -7.52 36.88
N HIS A 261 -9.10 -6.59 36.61
CA HIS A 261 -7.77 -6.86 36.06
C HIS A 261 -6.63 -6.71 37.09
N HIS A 262 -6.92 -6.78 38.38
CA HIS A 262 -5.95 -6.57 39.47
C HIS A 262 -4.68 -7.43 39.36
N ASP A 263 -4.77 -8.59 38.70
CA ASP A 263 -3.71 -9.59 38.52
C ASP A 263 -3.08 -9.59 37.11
N CYS A 264 -3.52 -8.74 36.19
CA CYS A 264 -3.10 -8.76 34.79
C CYS A 264 -3.02 -7.35 34.18
N CYS A 265 -2.77 -7.25 32.88
CA CYS A 265 -2.72 -6.00 32.11
C CYS A 265 -1.75 -4.90 32.63
N GLY A 266 -0.87 -5.21 33.59
CA GLY A 266 0.00 -4.22 34.23
C GLY A 266 -0.70 -3.33 35.28
N VAL A 267 -1.94 -3.66 35.68
CA VAL A 267 -2.71 -2.86 36.66
C VAL A 267 -2.02 -2.79 38.02
N SER A 268 -1.46 -3.91 38.49
CA SER A 268 -0.72 -3.98 39.76
C SER A 268 0.49 -3.04 39.81
N GLN A 269 1.12 -2.78 38.66
CA GLN A 269 2.26 -1.85 38.54
C GLN A 269 1.83 -0.38 38.62
N ILE A 270 0.60 -0.05 38.20
CA ILE A 270 0.04 1.30 38.32
C ILE A 270 -0.52 1.55 39.73
N HIS A 271 -1.16 0.55 40.34
CA HIS A 271 -1.68 0.66 41.70
C HIS A 271 -0.58 0.85 42.75
N GLY A 272 0.55 0.13 42.62
CA GLY A 272 1.70 0.28 43.51
C GLY A 272 2.47 1.61 43.40
N LEU A 273 2.13 2.46 42.42
CA LEU A 273 2.65 3.83 42.28
C LEU A 273 1.73 4.90 42.89
N LEU A 274 0.52 4.51 43.35
CA LEU A 274 -0.49 5.39 43.95
C LEU A 274 -0.75 5.10 45.44
N SER A 275 -0.13 4.06 45.99
CA SER A 275 -0.02 3.76 47.43
C SER A 275 1.28 4.29 47.99
#